data_AF-A0A1W5XS32-F1
#
_entry.id   AF-A0A1W5XS32-F1
#
_cell.length_a   1.000
_cell.length_b   1.000
_cell.length_c   1.000
_cell.angle_alpha   90.00
_cell.angle_beta   90.00
_cell.angle_gamma   90.00
#
_symmetry.space_group_name_H-M   'P 1'
#
loop_
_entity.id
_entity.type
_entity.pdbx_description
1 polymer ?
#
loop_
_entity_poly.entity_id
_entity_poly.type
_entity_poly.pdbx_seq_one_letter_code
_entity_poly.pdbx_strand_id
1 'polypeptide(L)' 'MSRWKLYDNWSAELTGLTVEQLRERRDFASRRAQHAGARGMGRNPKAARDWRTKLQAVEAELLRRGAEES' A
#
# COMPACT_ATOMS: atom_id res chain seq x y z
N MET A 1 -17.74 1.87 -11.72
CA MET A 1 -16.86 2.72 -10.89
C MET A 1 -15.44 2.64 -11.43
N SER A 2 -14.73 3.76 -11.58
CA SER A 2 -13.34 3.76 -12.05
C SER A 2 -12.48 2.96 -11.07
N ARG A 3 -11.68 2.01 -11.58
CA ARG A 3 -10.81 1.10 -10.79
C ARG A 3 -9.85 1.85 -9.85
N TRP A 4 -9.67 3.16 -10.07
CA TRP A 4 -8.85 4.05 -9.26
C TRP A 4 -9.54 4.57 -8.00
N LYS A 5 -10.87 4.73 -8.01
CA LYS A 5 -11.63 5.23 -6.84
C LYS A 5 -11.58 4.30 -5.63
N LEU A 6 -11.32 3.02 -5.86
CA LEU A 6 -11.20 2.00 -4.80
C LEU A 6 -10.01 2.26 -3.86
N TYR A 7 -9.06 3.11 -4.24
CA TYR A 7 -7.87 3.40 -3.44
C TYR A 7 -7.76 4.86 -3.04
N ASP A 8 -8.80 5.68 -3.28
CA ASP A 8 -8.81 7.09 -2.84
C ASP A 8 -8.92 7.17 -1.32
N ASN A 9 -9.68 6.27 -0.69
CA ASN A 9 -9.86 6.19 0.76
C ASN A 9 -8.87 5.24 1.45
N TRP A 10 -7.75 4.92 0.80
CA TRP A 10 -6.80 3.89 1.24
C TRP A 10 -6.49 3.96 2.73
N SER A 11 -6.04 5.12 3.23
CA SER A 11 -5.63 5.30 4.62
C SER A 11 -6.78 5.22 5.61
N ALA A 12 -7.97 5.71 5.25
CA ALA A 12 -9.15 5.68 6.12
C ALA A 12 -9.65 4.25 6.33
N GLU A 13 -9.48 3.37 5.35
CA GLU A 13 -9.88 1.97 5.46
C GLU A 13 -8.94 1.16 6.38
N LEU A 14 -7.66 1.55 6.48
CA LEU A 14 -6.65 0.79 7.25
C LEU A 14 -7.03 0.64 8.73
N THR A 15 -7.64 1.66 9.34
CA THR A 15 -8.03 1.63 10.75
C THR A 15 -9.12 0.59 11.04
N GLY A 16 -9.90 0.18 10.04
CA GLY A 16 -10.95 -0.83 10.18
C GLY A 16 -10.50 -2.26 9.89
N LEU A 17 -9.28 -2.46 9.36
CA LEU A 17 -8.77 -3.78 8.99
C LEU A 17 -8.19 -4.53 10.18
N THR A 18 -8.13 -5.87 10.12
CA THR A 18 -7.37 -6.68 11.08
C THR A 18 -5.87 -6.62 10.79
N VAL A 19 -5.04 -7.12 11.72
CA VAL A 19 -3.58 -7.19 11.52
C VAL A 19 -3.22 -8.07 10.31
N GLU A 20 -3.89 -9.20 10.11
CA GLU A 20 -3.66 -10.06 8.94
C GLU A 20 -3.99 -9.31 7.63
N GLN A 21 -5.12 -8.61 7.59
CA GLN A 21 -5.54 -7.83 6.42
C GLN A 21 -4.58 -6.66 6.14
N LEU A 22 -4.00 -6.05 7.18
CA LEU A 22 -2.96 -5.05 7.04
C LEU A 22 -1.68 -5.66 6.45
N ARG A 23 -1.26 -6.86 6.88
CA ARG A 23 -0.12 -7.57 6.29
C ARG A 23 -0.36 -7.91 4.81
N GLU A 24 -1.56 -8.37 4.46
CA GLU A 24 -1.94 -8.60 3.06
C GLU A 24 -1.89 -7.30 2.23
N ARG A 25 -2.37 -6.18 2.78
CA ARG A 25 -2.28 -4.87 2.10
C ARG A 25 -0.85 -4.38 1.95
N ARG A 26 0.02 -4.62 2.93
CA ARG A 26 1.45 -4.31 2.86
C ARG A 26 2.10 -5.05 1.69
N ASP A 27 1.89 -6.36 1.61
CA ASP A 27 2.45 -7.19 0.55
C ASP A 27 1.91 -6.78 -0.84
N PHE A 28 0.62 -6.46 -0.92
CA PHE A 28 0.02 -5.94 -2.15
C PHE A 28 0.62 -4.60 -2.59
N ALA A 29 0.72 -3.62 -1.70
CA ALA A 29 1.29 -2.30 -2.00
C ALA A 29 2.77 -2.41 -2.41
N SER A 30 3.54 -3.27 -1.73
CA SER A 30 4.93 -3.57 -2.08
C SER A 30 5.07 -4.13 -3.50
N ARG A 31 4.27 -5.16 -3.85
CA ARG A 31 4.27 -5.74 -5.21
C ARG A 31 3.91 -4.70 -6.27
N ARG A 32 2.94 -3.82 -6.01
CA ARG A 32 2.53 -2.76 -6.94
C ARG A 32 3.59 -1.68 -7.10
N ALA A 33 4.27 -1.28 -6.02
CA ALA A 33 5.37 -0.33 -6.07
C ALA A 33 6.55 -0.87 -6.90
N GLN A 34 6.89 -2.14 -6.72
CA GLN A 34 7.94 -2.82 -7.49
C GLN A 34 7.58 -2.93 -8.97
N HIS A 35 6.36 -3.38 -9.28
CA HIS A 35 5.90 -3.55 -10.66
C HIS A 35 5.83 -2.21 -11.41
N ALA A 36 5.35 -1.14 -10.76
CA ALA A 36 5.32 0.20 -11.37
C ALA A 36 6.72 0.81 -11.54
N GLY A 37 7.70 0.38 -10.74
CA GLY A 37 9.10 0.79 -10.82
C GLY A 37 9.97 -0.04 -11.76
N ALA A 38 9.50 -1.20 -12.21
CA ALA A 38 10.24 -2.11 -13.08
C ALA A 38 10.64 -1.41 -14.39
N ARG A 39 11.85 -1.72 -14.88
CA ARG A 39 12.38 -1.15 -16.13
C ARG A 39 11.65 -1.76 -17.34
N GLY A 40 11.20 -0.93 -18.28
CA GLY A 40 10.53 -1.37 -19.53
C GLY A 40 9.30 -0.54 -19.90
N MET A 41 8.58 -0.96 -20.95
CA MET A 41 7.27 -0.43 -21.32
C MET A 41 6.26 -0.76 -20.21
N GLY A 42 5.85 0.25 -19.43
CA GLY A 42 4.97 0.08 -18.26
C GLY A 42 5.51 0.74 -16.98
N ARG A 43 6.77 1.22 -17.00
CA ARG A 43 7.33 2.02 -15.90
C ARG A 43 6.51 3.29 -15.70
N ASN A 44 5.99 3.47 -14.49
CA ASN A 44 5.30 4.69 -14.09
C ASN A 44 5.85 5.16 -12.74
N PRO A 45 6.81 6.11 -12.74
CA PRO A 45 7.42 6.62 -11.52
C PRO A 45 6.42 7.25 -10.55
N LYS A 46 5.38 7.91 -11.07
CA LYS A 46 4.31 8.51 -10.25
C LYS A 46 3.50 7.43 -9.54
N ALA A 47 3.08 6.39 -10.28
CA ALA A 47 2.38 5.25 -9.68
C ALA A 47 3.28 4.51 -8.67
N ALA A 48 4.57 4.34 -8.96
CA ALA A 48 5.50 3.73 -8.00
C ALA A 48 5.62 4.55 -6.72
N ARG A 49 5.66 5.89 -6.81
CA ARG A 49 5.65 6.78 -5.64
C ARG A 49 4.34 6.68 -4.86
N ASP A 50 3.20 6.70 -5.53
CA ASP A 50 1.88 6.55 -4.91
C ASP A 50 1.76 5.23 -4.12
N TRP A 51 2.18 4.11 -4.73
CA TRP A 51 2.19 2.81 -4.05
C TRP A 51 3.16 2.77 -2.87
N ARG A 52 4.30 3.47 -2.92
CA ARG A 52 5.20 3.59 -1.75
C ARG A 52 4.57 4.38 -0.62
N THR A 53 3.88 5.48 -0.90
CA THR A 53 3.15 6.24 0.13
C THR A 53 2.04 5.39 0.77
N LYS A 54 1.31 4.62 -0.05
CA LYS A 54 0.30 3.68 0.43
C LYS A 54 0.90 2.55 1.28
N LEU A 55 2.07 2.03 0.91
CA LEU A 55 2.82 1.06 1.71
C LEU A 55 3.21 1.63 3.07
N GLN A 56 3.81 2.82 3.09
CA GLN A 56 4.20 3.50 4.34
C GLN A 56 3.00 3.73 5.27
N ALA A 57 1.82 4.04 4.73
CA ALA A 57 0.61 4.19 5.53
C ALA A 57 0.18 2.87 6.22
N VAL A 58 0.37 1.73 5.55
CA VAL A 58 0.08 0.40 6.13
C VAL A 58 1.10 0.04 7.21
N GLU A 59 2.39 0.25 6.94
CA GLU A 59 3.47 0.01 7.91
C GLU A 59 3.27 0.89 9.16
N ALA A 60 2.92 2.17 8.99
CA ALA A 60 2.62 3.06 10.10
C ALA A 60 1.43 2.56 10.95
N GLU A 61 0.39 2.02 10.31
CA GLU A 61 -0.77 1.45 11.02
C GLU A 61 -0.43 0.14 11.74
N LEU A 62 0.41 -0.72 11.13
CA LEU A 62 0.92 -1.94 11.78
C LEU A 62 1.78 -1.62 13.00
N LEU A 63 2.68 -0.64 12.89
CA LEU A 63 3.51 -0.13 13.99
C LEU A 63 2.65 0.47 15.10
N ARG A 64 1.64 1.30 14.75
CA ARG A 64 0.72 1.90 15.73
C ARG A 64 -0.02 0.85 16.57
N ARG A 65 -0.29 -0.32 16.00
CA ARG A 65 -0.98 -1.43 16.68
C ARG A 65 -0.05 -2.36 17.46
N GLY A 66 1.26 -2.11 17.44
CA GLY A 66 2.26 -3.01 18.04
C GLY A 66 2.34 -4.37 17.33
N ALA A 67 1.90 -4.46 16.08
CA ALA A 67 1.90 -5.70 15.30
C ALA A 67 3.16 -5.91 14.44
N GLU A 68 3.97 -4.86 14.31
CA GLU A 68 5.36 -4.90 13.85
C GLU A 68 6.24 -4.47 15.04
N GLU A 69 6.85 -5.45 15.70
CA GLU A 69 8.01 -5.20 16.57
C GLU A 69 9.25 -5.05 15.69
N SER A 70 10.07 -4.08 16.07
CA SER A 70 11.26 -3.62 15.35
C SER A 70 12.33 -4.70 15.14
#